data_AF-A0A8S3X6N2-F1
#
_entry.id   AF-A0A8S3X6N2-F1
#
_cell.length_a   1.000
_cell.length_b   1.000
_cell.length_c   1.000
_cell.angle_alpha   90.00
_cell.angle_beta   90.00
_cell.angle_gamma   90.00
#
_symmetry.space_group_name_H-M   'P 1'
#
loop_
_entity.id
_entity.type
_entity.pdbx_description
1 polymer ?
#
loop_
_entity_poly.entity_id
_entity_poly.type
_entity_poly.pdbx_seq_one_letter_code
_entity_poly.pdbx_strand_id
1 'polypeptide(L)'
;MASENAAAPPLPPRDPTSTGPKPTRLSTEPTKPKNEPMFSDMDKMGFPGVAPYRRANEFAITTEGFIPLCEKEYDIIASNQPYFAKVVAKSAWVYYCTMSLYARFISIRQEEGDSTYDEDSFANQVLSGNHALPGQIDAYISGFGHVGDTASLHYRLAIPAWPNQQGHFGRISANTHLMYMSMPCPRLCVQRIQADLHITATPGNRDWDLTQDIRPAAGLPTRNLLVWARAATLTNDQVAFLESADVMEDQFPTS
;
A
#
# COMPACT_ATOMS: atom_id res chain seq x y z
N MET A 1 -49.49 -11.90 -30.21
CA MET A 1 -48.30 -12.03 -31.08
C MET A 1 -47.14 -12.39 -30.19
N ALA A 2 -46.88 -13.69 -30.02
CA ALA A 2 -45.77 -14.21 -29.22
C ALA A 2 -44.73 -14.77 -30.20
N SER A 3 -43.52 -14.23 -30.16
CA SER A 3 -42.39 -14.68 -30.98
C SER A 3 -41.66 -15.80 -30.24
N GLU A 4 -41.71 -17.01 -30.79
CA GLU A 4 -40.92 -18.16 -30.36
C GLU A 4 -39.42 -17.89 -30.52
N ASN A 5 -38.67 -18.04 -29.43
CA ASN A 5 -37.21 -18.11 -29.44
C ASN A 5 -36.79 -19.49 -29.95
N ALA A 6 -36.36 -19.57 -31.21
CA ALA A 6 -35.73 -20.78 -31.75
C ALA A 6 -34.34 -20.97 -31.12
N ALA A 7 -34.20 -22.03 -30.31
CA ALA A 7 -32.93 -22.44 -29.73
C ALA A 7 -31.98 -22.96 -30.84
N ALA A 8 -30.72 -22.53 -30.80
CA ALA A 8 -29.68 -23.01 -31.71
C ALA A 8 -29.43 -24.53 -31.51
N PRO A 9 -29.19 -25.30 -32.58
CA PRO A 9 -28.94 -26.73 -32.49
C PRO A 9 -27.65 -27.03 -31.70
N PRO A 10 -27.61 -28.13 -30.94
CA PRO A 10 -26.44 -28.51 -30.15
C PRO A 10 -25.24 -28.81 -31.07
N LEU A 11 -24.06 -28.34 -30.66
CA LEU A 11 -22.81 -28.62 -31.34
C LEU A 11 -22.54 -30.14 -31.40
N PRO A 12 -21.98 -30.65 -32.50
CA PRO A 12 -21.67 -32.06 -32.63
C PRO A 12 -20.64 -32.51 -31.57
N PRO A 13 -20.66 -33.80 -31.16
CA PRO A 13 -19.73 -34.33 -30.16
C PRO A 13 -18.28 -34.16 -30.62
N ARG A 14 -17.43 -33.57 -29.76
CA ARG A 14 -15.98 -33.50 -30.01
C ARG A 14 -15.38 -34.91 -29.94
N ASP A 15 -14.68 -35.30 -30.99
CA ASP A 15 -13.93 -36.56 -31.05
C ASP A 15 -12.81 -36.55 -29.99
N PRO A 16 -12.82 -37.47 -29.00
CA PRO A 16 -11.83 -37.52 -27.94
C PRO A 16 -10.41 -37.90 -28.42
N THR A 17 -10.26 -38.28 -29.69
CA THR A 17 -8.97 -38.61 -30.31
C THR A 17 -8.40 -37.49 -31.20
N SER A 18 -9.11 -36.36 -31.31
CA SER A 18 -8.61 -35.15 -31.98
C SER A 18 -7.46 -34.54 -31.19
N THR A 19 -6.25 -35.01 -31.46
CA THR A 19 -5.04 -34.27 -31.12
C THR A 19 -5.04 -33.01 -31.99
N GLY A 20 -5.31 -31.87 -31.37
CA GLY A 20 -5.18 -30.57 -32.03
C GLY A 20 -3.82 -30.43 -32.70
N PRO A 21 -3.69 -29.56 -33.72
CA PRO A 21 -2.45 -29.43 -34.49
C PRO A 21 -1.26 -29.23 -33.56
N LYS A 22 -0.37 -30.22 -33.51
CA LYS A 22 0.90 -30.11 -32.79
C LYS A 22 1.67 -28.95 -33.40
N PRO A 23 2.13 -27.96 -32.62
CA PRO A 23 2.90 -26.85 -33.16
C PRO A 23 4.21 -27.41 -33.73
N THR A 24 4.34 -27.35 -35.06
CA THR A 24 5.41 -28.05 -35.79
C THR A 24 6.78 -27.43 -35.58
N ARG A 25 6.88 -26.20 -35.06
CA ARG A 25 8.15 -25.55 -34.68
C ARG A 25 7.92 -24.53 -33.56
N LEU A 26 8.57 -24.70 -32.41
CA LEU A 26 8.87 -23.57 -31.54
C LEU A 26 9.82 -22.66 -32.31
N SER A 27 9.41 -21.43 -32.60
CA SER A 27 10.28 -20.42 -33.20
C SER A 27 11.47 -20.21 -32.27
N THR A 28 12.67 -20.59 -32.72
CA THR A 28 13.94 -20.25 -32.06
C THR A 28 14.39 -18.82 -32.39
N GLU A 29 13.76 -18.18 -33.37
CA GLU A 29 13.97 -16.76 -33.62
C GLU A 29 13.12 -15.95 -32.64
N PRO A 30 13.73 -15.08 -31.82
CA PRO A 30 12.99 -14.17 -30.96
C PRO A 30 12.11 -13.29 -31.84
N THR A 31 10.80 -13.36 -31.63
CA THR A 31 9.83 -12.51 -32.32
C THR A 31 10.23 -11.06 -32.09
N LYS A 32 10.60 -10.34 -33.16
CA LYS A 32 10.86 -8.90 -33.06
C LYS A 32 9.65 -8.25 -32.37
N PRO A 33 9.82 -7.50 -31.27
CA PRO A 33 8.72 -6.83 -30.60
C PRO A 33 8.05 -5.89 -31.61
N LYS A 34 6.91 -6.33 -32.14
CA LYS A 34 6.39 -5.82 -33.41
C LYS A 34 5.61 -4.51 -33.25
N ASN A 35 5.36 -4.08 -32.02
CA ASN A 35 4.32 -3.10 -31.71
C ASN A 35 4.72 -2.03 -30.70
N GLU A 36 6.00 -1.82 -30.39
CA GLU A 36 6.39 -0.70 -29.52
C GLU A 36 6.96 0.44 -30.37
N PRO A 37 6.12 1.39 -30.83
CA PRO A 37 6.51 2.41 -31.79
C PRO A 37 7.60 3.34 -31.26
N MET A 38 7.75 3.45 -29.94
CA MET A 38 8.78 4.27 -29.32
C MET A 38 10.20 3.72 -29.55
N PHE A 39 10.37 2.39 -29.57
CA PHE A 39 11.69 1.76 -29.67
C PHE A 39 12.01 1.21 -31.07
N SER A 40 11.02 1.03 -31.93
CA SER A 40 11.22 0.45 -33.27
C SER A 40 12.09 1.30 -34.21
N ASP A 41 12.22 2.60 -33.93
CA ASP A 41 12.98 3.55 -34.74
C ASP A 41 14.11 4.26 -33.99
N MET A 42 14.27 4.09 -32.68
CA MET A 42 15.37 4.71 -31.91
C MET A 42 16.75 4.33 -32.44
N ASP A 43 16.95 3.05 -32.78
CA ASP A 43 18.21 2.56 -33.34
C ASP A 43 18.48 3.12 -34.75
N LYS A 44 17.42 3.38 -35.52
CA LYS A 44 17.53 3.89 -36.89
C LYS A 44 17.80 5.39 -36.94
N MET A 45 17.40 6.13 -35.90
CA MET A 45 17.62 7.58 -35.79
C MET A 45 18.99 7.93 -35.21
N GLY A 46 19.83 6.95 -34.88
CA GLY A 46 21.17 7.19 -34.32
C GLY A 46 21.10 7.87 -32.96
N PHE A 47 20.12 7.51 -32.12
CA PHE A 47 19.97 8.09 -30.79
C PHE A 47 21.24 7.85 -29.97
N PRO A 48 21.98 8.90 -29.58
CA PRO A 48 23.29 8.77 -28.94
C PRO A 48 23.21 8.31 -27.46
N GLY A 49 22.01 7.96 -27.00
CA GLY A 49 21.71 7.77 -25.59
C GLY A 49 21.33 9.09 -24.90
N VAL A 50 20.75 8.97 -23.71
CA VAL A 50 20.58 10.09 -22.77
C VAL A 50 21.86 10.20 -21.94
N ALA A 51 22.55 11.34 -22.03
CA ALA A 51 23.62 11.64 -21.08
C ALA A 51 22.99 11.90 -19.70
N PRO A 52 23.51 11.30 -18.61
CA PRO A 52 22.95 11.50 -17.28
C PRO A 52 23.03 12.98 -16.88
N TYR A 53 21.87 13.61 -16.72
CA TYR A 53 21.77 15.03 -16.38
C TYR A 53 22.07 15.22 -14.87
N ARG A 54 23.24 15.81 -14.56
CA ARG A 54 23.88 15.86 -13.23
C ARG A 54 23.31 16.90 -12.25
N ARG A 55 21.99 17.14 -12.18
CA ARG A 55 21.45 18.18 -11.29
C ARG A 55 20.67 17.72 -10.06
N ALA A 56 20.18 16.50 -10.03
CA ALA A 56 19.51 15.98 -8.83
C ALA A 56 19.90 14.51 -8.63
N ASN A 57 20.63 14.24 -7.55
CA ASN A 57 20.91 12.88 -7.08
C ASN A 57 19.82 12.42 -6.11
N GLU A 58 18.61 12.97 -6.21
CA GLU A 58 17.49 12.69 -5.32
C GLU A 58 16.27 12.32 -6.14
N PHE A 59 15.51 11.35 -5.65
CA PHE A 59 14.22 10.99 -6.21
C PHE A 59 13.22 10.76 -5.08
N ALA A 60 11.95 11.02 -5.35
CA ALA A 60 10.86 10.76 -4.43
C ALA A 60 10.01 9.60 -4.96
N ILE A 61 9.38 8.89 -4.03
CA ILE A 61 8.46 7.79 -4.29
C ILE A 61 7.12 8.09 -3.63
N THR A 62 6.05 7.43 -4.09
CA THR A 62 4.79 7.37 -3.36
C THR A 62 4.52 5.93 -2.93
N THR A 63 3.67 5.77 -1.93
CA THR A 63 3.32 4.47 -1.34
C THR A 63 1.84 4.14 -1.55
N GLU A 64 1.25 4.67 -2.61
CA GLU A 64 -0.18 4.53 -2.93
C GLU A 64 -0.61 3.06 -3.06
N GLY A 65 0.26 2.20 -3.57
CA GLY A 65 0.01 0.77 -3.70
C GLY A 65 0.11 -0.02 -2.39
N PHE A 66 0.61 0.58 -1.31
CA PHE A 66 0.91 -0.12 -0.07
C PHE A 66 -0.34 -0.54 0.71
N ILE A 67 -1.32 0.36 0.86
CA ILE A 67 -2.54 0.03 1.61
C ILE A 67 -3.36 -1.06 0.91
N PRO A 68 -3.62 -1.00 -0.42
CA PRO A 68 -4.27 -2.10 -1.12
C PRO A 68 -3.53 -3.43 -1.00
N LEU A 69 -2.19 -3.40 -1.02
CA LEU A 69 -1.37 -4.59 -0.78
C LEU A 69 -1.61 -5.18 0.61
N CYS A 70 -1.57 -4.34 1.66
CA CYS A 70 -1.81 -4.77 3.04
C CYS A 70 -3.21 -5.37 3.24
N GLU A 71 -4.24 -4.73 2.67
CA GLU A 71 -5.62 -5.21 2.77
C GLU A 71 -5.82 -6.51 2.00
N LYS A 72 -5.19 -6.65 0.83
CA LYS A 72 -5.25 -7.89 0.04
C LYS A 72 -4.56 -9.04 0.76
N GLU A 73 -3.40 -8.78 1.36
CA GLU A 73 -2.65 -9.77 2.13
C GLU A 73 -3.45 -10.20 3.37
N TYR A 74 -4.10 -9.25 4.06
CA TYR A 74 -5.02 -9.57 5.15
C TYR A 74 -6.12 -10.55 4.69
N ASP A 75 -6.74 -10.30 3.54
CA ASP A 75 -7.80 -11.17 3.02
C ASP A 75 -7.28 -12.58 2.70
N ILE A 76 -6.05 -12.68 2.18
CA ILE A 76 -5.38 -13.96 1.92
C ILE A 76 -5.13 -14.70 3.25
N ILE A 77 -4.54 -14.03 4.24
CA ILE A 77 -4.28 -14.63 5.56
C ILE A 77 -5.61 -15.04 6.22
N ALA A 78 -6.61 -14.16 6.23
CA ALA A 78 -7.92 -14.41 6.80
C ALA A 78 -8.61 -15.65 6.19
N SER A 79 -8.45 -15.85 4.87
CA SER A 79 -9.01 -17.01 4.17
C SER A 79 -8.35 -18.33 4.55
N ASN A 80 -7.04 -18.31 4.86
CA ASN A 80 -6.25 -19.49 5.21
C ASN A 80 -6.17 -19.74 6.72
N GLN A 81 -6.33 -18.69 7.53
CA GLN A 81 -6.20 -18.70 8.98
C GLN A 81 -7.39 -17.96 9.60
N PRO A 82 -8.58 -18.59 9.71
CA PRO A 82 -9.77 -17.92 10.24
C PRO A 82 -9.60 -17.39 11.66
N TYR A 83 -8.76 -18.03 12.47
CA TYR A 83 -8.43 -17.56 13.82
C TYR A 83 -7.75 -16.18 13.80
N PHE A 84 -6.87 -15.92 12.82
CA PHE A 84 -6.23 -14.61 12.68
C PHE A 84 -7.28 -13.52 12.48
N ALA A 85 -8.20 -13.70 11.53
CA ALA A 85 -9.27 -12.73 11.26
C ALA A 85 -10.29 -12.62 12.41
N LYS A 86 -10.37 -13.62 13.29
CA LYS A 86 -11.19 -13.56 14.50
C LYS A 86 -10.61 -12.63 15.56
N VAL A 87 -9.28 -12.54 15.65
CA VAL A 87 -8.55 -11.82 16.71
C VAL A 87 -8.01 -10.48 16.23
N VAL A 88 -7.49 -10.40 15.01
CA VAL A 88 -6.86 -9.20 14.46
C VAL A 88 -7.84 -8.53 13.51
N ALA A 89 -8.12 -7.25 13.74
CA ALA A 89 -8.95 -6.45 12.84
C ALA A 89 -8.15 -6.01 11.61
N LYS A 90 -8.81 -5.83 10.46
CA LYS A 90 -8.17 -5.33 9.23
C LYS A 90 -7.52 -3.95 9.43
N SER A 91 -8.17 -3.04 10.16
CA SER A 91 -7.62 -1.73 10.50
C SER A 91 -6.35 -1.82 11.36
N ALA A 92 -6.34 -2.72 12.35
CA ALA A 92 -5.16 -3.00 13.18
C ALA A 92 -4.00 -3.57 12.36
N TRP A 93 -4.28 -4.48 11.43
CA TRP A 93 -3.29 -5.03 10.51
C TRP A 93 -2.66 -3.96 9.61
N VAL A 94 -3.49 -3.09 9.03
CA VAL A 94 -3.02 -1.97 8.21
C VAL A 94 -2.15 -1.01 9.03
N TYR A 95 -2.52 -0.73 10.27
CA TYR A 95 -1.70 0.07 11.19
C TYR A 95 -0.33 -0.58 11.43
N TYR A 96 -0.30 -1.88 11.76
CA TYR A 96 0.93 -2.63 11.97
C TYR A 96 1.88 -2.58 10.75
N CYS A 97 1.34 -2.81 9.55
CA CYS A 97 2.12 -2.73 8.31
C CYS A 97 2.64 -1.30 8.06
N THR A 98 1.81 -0.29 8.37
CA THR A 98 2.21 1.12 8.27
C THR A 98 3.35 1.44 9.21
N MET A 99 3.33 0.97 10.46
CA MET A 99 4.43 1.17 11.42
C MET A 99 5.73 0.53 10.92
N SER A 100 5.64 -0.66 10.31
CA SER A 100 6.79 -1.33 9.71
C SER A 100 7.39 -0.57 8.53
N LEU A 101 6.54 0.06 7.71
CA LEU A 101 6.96 0.95 6.62
C LEU A 101 7.72 2.17 7.17
N TYR A 102 7.22 2.80 8.23
CA TYR A 102 7.92 3.92 8.88
C TYR A 102 9.25 3.49 9.51
N ALA A 103 9.29 2.33 10.17
CA ALA A 103 10.54 1.78 10.70
C ALA A 103 11.60 1.61 9.60
N ARG A 104 11.20 1.15 8.40
CA ARG A 104 12.11 1.09 7.25
C ARG A 104 12.62 2.46 6.82
N PHE A 105 11.75 3.46 6.74
CA PHE A 105 12.18 4.82 6.39
C PHE A 105 13.13 5.42 7.42
N ILE A 106 12.92 5.12 8.70
CA ILE A 106 13.85 5.50 9.77
C ILE A 106 15.20 4.81 9.56
N SER A 107 15.23 3.51 9.28
CA SER A 107 16.49 2.80 9.02
C SER A 107 17.27 3.41 7.85
N ILE A 108 16.58 3.84 6.78
CA ILE A 108 17.22 4.55 5.66
C ILE A 108 17.83 5.88 6.14
N ARG A 109 17.11 6.68 6.94
CA ARG A 109 17.64 7.92 7.53
C ARG A 109 18.78 7.66 8.51
N GLN A 110 18.76 6.54 9.22
CA GLN A 110 19.81 6.13 10.14
C GLN A 110 21.11 5.81 9.39
N GLU A 111 21.02 5.15 8.23
CA GLU A 111 22.15 4.91 7.32
C GLU A 111 22.77 6.25 6.83
N GLU A 112 21.96 7.31 6.71
CA GLU A 112 22.41 8.66 6.35
C GLU A 112 22.96 9.48 7.55
N GLY A 113 22.72 9.03 8.79
CA GLY A 113 23.03 9.78 10.00
C GLY A 113 22.05 10.91 10.33
N ASP A 114 20.86 10.90 9.70
CA ASP A 114 19.82 11.91 9.82
C ASP A 114 18.67 11.49 10.77
N SER A 115 18.75 10.31 11.40
CA SER A 115 17.75 9.84 12.36
C SER A 115 17.98 10.41 13.75
N THR A 116 16.89 10.55 14.50
CA THR A 116 16.91 10.91 15.93
C THR A 116 16.94 9.66 16.81
N TYR A 117 17.35 9.83 18.07
CA TYR A 117 17.37 8.73 19.05
C TYR A 117 15.99 8.08 19.24
N ASP A 118 14.93 8.89 19.30
CA ASP A 118 13.55 8.38 19.48
C ASP A 118 13.08 7.60 18.25
N GLU A 119 13.44 8.05 17.04
CA GLU A 119 13.17 7.33 15.80
C GLU A 119 13.91 5.98 15.78
N ASP A 120 15.20 5.96 16.10
CA ASP A 120 15.99 4.73 16.17
C ASP A 120 15.43 3.75 17.20
N SER A 121 15.04 4.24 18.39
CA SER A 121 14.42 3.44 19.43
C SER A 121 13.10 2.82 18.94
N PHE A 122 12.25 3.61 18.27
CA PHE A 122 11.01 3.13 17.68
C PHE A 122 11.26 2.08 16.58
N ALA A 123 12.17 2.34 15.65
CA ALA A 123 12.47 1.42 14.56
C ALA A 123 13.00 0.09 15.11
N ASN A 124 13.89 0.15 16.11
CA ASN A 124 14.37 -1.04 16.81
C ASN A 124 13.23 -1.79 17.52
N GLN A 125 12.28 -1.10 18.17
CA GLN A 125 11.15 -1.76 18.80
C GLN A 125 10.26 -2.50 17.79
N VAL A 126 9.99 -1.88 16.63
CA VAL A 126 9.18 -2.48 15.57
C VAL A 126 9.91 -3.65 14.90
N LEU A 127 11.21 -3.51 14.63
CA LEU A 127 12.00 -4.51 13.89
C LEU A 127 12.56 -5.64 14.77
N SER A 128 12.75 -5.42 16.07
CA SER A 128 13.26 -6.44 17.01
C SER A 128 12.21 -7.46 17.45
N GLY A 129 10.92 -7.18 17.19
CA GLY A 129 9.86 -8.13 17.46
C GLY A 129 9.99 -9.38 16.61
N ASN A 130 9.58 -10.54 17.14
CA ASN A 130 9.46 -11.79 16.38
C ASN A 130 8.27 -11.79 15.39
N HIS A 131 7.88 -10.61 14.91
CA HIS A 131 6.70 -10.41 14.07
C HIS A 131 7.15 -10.25 12.61
N ALA A 132 7.39 -11.38 11.95
CA ALA A 132 7.75 -11.37 10.53
C ALA A 132 6.56 -10.85 9.69
N LEU A 133 6.86 -9.93 8.77
CA LEU A 133 5.90 -9.53 7.74
C LEU A 133 5.72 -10.64 6.69
N PRO A 134 4.54 -10.75 6.07
CA PRO A 134 4.37 -11.58 4.88
C PRO A 134 5.33 -11.15 3.78
N GLY A 135 5.86 -12.12 3.02
CA GLY A 135 6.96 -11.88 2.08
C GLY A 135 6.66 -10.82 1.02
N GLN A 136 5.40 -10.62 0.64
CA GLN A 136 4.99 -9.60 -0.34
C GLN A 136 5.09 -8.19 0.25
N ILE A 137 4.67 -8.01 1.51
CA ILE A 137 4.76 -6.74 2.22
C ILE A 137 6.22 -6.44 2.51
N ASP A 138 6.96 -7.44 2.98
CA ASP A 138 8.39 -7.33 3.26
C ASP A 138 9.20 -6.96 2.00
N ALA A 139 8.95 -7.63 0.88
CA ALA A 139 9.59 -7.31 -0.40
C ALA A 139 9.26 -5.89 -0.89
N TYR A 140 8.02 -5.44 -0.70
CA TYR A 140 7.62 -4.07 -1.05
C TYR A 140 8.39 -3.04 -0.22
N ILE A 141 8.44 -3.23 1.11
CA ILE A 141 9.13 -2.32 2.03
C ILE A 141 10.64 -2.35 1.81
N SER A 142 11.22 -3.53 1.65
CA SER A 142 12.66 -3.73 1.39
C SER A 142 13.10 -3.14 0.05
N GLY A 143 12.18 -3.00 -0.91
CA GLY A 143 12.44 -2.32 -2.18
C GLY A 143 12.73 -0.83 -2.05
N PHE A 144 12.45 -0.21 -0.90
CA PHE A 144 12.79 1.18 -0.64
C PHE A 144 14.24 1.32 -0.19
N GLY A 145 14.94 2.28 -0.78
CA GLY A 145 16.31 2.62 -0.44
C GLY A 145 16.99 3.46 -1.52
N HIS A 146 18.26 3.77 -1.28
CA HIS A 146 19.11 4.41 -2.27
C HIS A 146 19.37 3.49 -3.47
N VAL A 147 19.53 4.07 -4.65
CA VAL A 147 19.76 3.33 -5.89
C VAL A 147 21.12 3.71 -6.45
N GLY A 148 21.96 2.69 -6.68
CA GLY A 148 23.20 2.84 -7.45
C GLY A 148 22.96 2.52 -8.92
N ASP A 149 23.44 3.37 -9.82
CA ASP A 149 23.50 3.07 -11.25
C ASP A 149 24.85 2.42 -11.63
N THR A 150 24.87 1.70 -12.75
CA THR A 150 26.04 1.17 -13.46
C THR A 150 27.16 2.20 -13.67
N ALA A 151 26.81 3.47 -13.78
CA ALA A 151 27.77 4.58 -13.85
C ALA A 151 28.36 4.99 -12.49
N SER A 152 28.12 4.21 -11.42
CA SER A 152 28.50 4.52 -10.03
C SER A 152 27.89 5.82 -9.50
N LEU A 153 26.75 6.25 -10.06
CA LEU A 153 25.96 7.35 -9.51
C LEU A 153 25.06 6.82 -8.39
N HIS A 154 25.05 7.53 -7.27
CA HIS A 154 24.20 7.22 -6.14
C HIS A 154 23.01 8.17 -6.12
N TYR A 155 21.81 7.61 -6.27
CA TYR A 155 20.55 8.31 -6.14
C TYR A 155 19.99 8.08 -4.74
N ARG A 156 19.81 9.17 -4.02
CA ARG A 156 19.28 9.25 -2.68
C ARG A 156 17.76 9.24 -2.73
N LEU A 157 17.16 8.51 -1.81
CA LEU A 157 15.72 8.45 -1.69
C LEU A 157 15.28 9.62 -0.81
N ALA A 158 14.55 10.57 -1.38
CA ALA A 158 13.91 11.64 -0.63
C ALA A 158 12.52 11.17 -0.18
N ILE A 159 12.32 11.05 1.13
CA ILE A 159 11.01 10.71 1.69
C ILE A 159 10.11 11.96 1.52
N PRO A 160 9.01 11.88 0.74
CA PRO A 160 8.27 13.06 0.29
C PRO A 160 7.53 13.79 1.42
N ALA A 161 7.20 13.09 2.50
CA ALA A 161 6.53 13.64 3.66
C ALA A 161 6.87 12.84 4.92
N TRP A 162 7.15 13.55 6.01
CA TRP A 162 7.29 12.96 7.34
C TRP A 162 6.14 13.45 8.22
N PRO A 163 5.47 12.57 8.97
CA PRO A 163 4.47 13.00 9.93
C PRO A 163 5.14 13.86 11.01
N ASN A 164 4.39 14.82 11.53
CA ASN A 164 4.79 15.61 12.68
C ASN A 164 4.82 14.74 13.96
N GLN A 165 5.16 15.34 15.10
CA GLN A 165 5.18 14.66 16.40
C GLN A 165 3.82 14.07 16.83
N GLN A 166 2.72 14.53 16.21
CA GLN A 166 1.36 14.02 16.44
C GLN A 166 0.98 12.91 15.46
N GLY A 167 1.90 12.50 14.57
CA GLY A 167 1.69 11.39 13.64
C GLY A 167 0.91 11.76 12.37
N HIS A 168 0.82 13.04 11.99
CA HIS A 168 0.08 13.51 10.81
C HIS A 168 0.80 14.62 10.03
N PHE A 169 0.28 15.01 8.85
CA PHE A 169 0.92 16.00 7.96
C PHE A 169 0.37 17.42 8.13
N GLY A 170 -0.13 17.75 9.31
CA GLY A 170 -0.93 18.95 9.56
C GLY A 170 -2.36 18.87 9.00
N ARG A 171 -3.10 19.98 9.06
CA ARG A 171 -4.48 20.07 8.56
C ARG A 171 -4.56 19.77 7.08
N ILE A 172 -5.55 18.98 6.64
CA ILE A 172 -5.78 18.70 5.22
C ILE A 172 -6.17 19.99 4.50
N SER A 173 -5.33 20.38 3.56
CA SER A 173 -5.44 21.60 2.76
C SER A 173 -4.94 21.31 1.34
N ALA A 174 -5.03 22.29 0.43
CA ALA A 174 -4.49 22.15 -0.92
C ALA A 174 -3.00 21.73 -0.96
N ASN A 175 -2.22 22.11 0.07
CA ASN A 175 -0.79 21.85 0.13
C ASN A 175 -0.43 20.50 0.77
N THR A 176 -1.28 20.01 1.68
CA THR A 176 -1.01 18.79 2.46
C THR A 176 -1.82 17.60 1.97
N HIS A 177 -2.86 17.82 1.17
CA HIS A 177 -3.73 16.76 0.64
C HIS A 177 -2.93 15.69 -0.13
N LEU A 178 -1.96 16.11 -0.96
CA LEU A 178 -1.10 15.17 -1.68
C LEU A 178 -0.31 14.27 -0.73
N MET A 179 0.13 14.77 0.43
CA MET A 179 0.88 13.96 1.40
C MET A 179 0.03 12.81 1.93
N TYR A 180 -1.25 13.06 2.23
CA TYR A 180 -2.21 12.03 2.66
C TYR A 180 -2.64 11.07 1.54
N MET A 181 -2.46 11.46 0.27
CA MET A 181 -2.68 10.59 -0.88
C MET A 181 -1.45 9.76 -1.21
N SER A 182 -0.24 10.23 -0.90
CA SER A 182 1.00 9.58 -1.30
C SER A 182 1.64 8.74 -0.19
N MET A 183 1.35 9.04 1.09
CA MET A 183 1.92 8.37 2.25
C MET A 183 0.84 8.02 3.28
N PRO A 184 0.83 6.80 3.83
CA PRO A 184 -0.11 6.43 4.88
C PRO A 184 0.21 7.23 6.15
N CYS A 185 -0.82 7.84 6.73
CA CYS A 185 -0.70 8.64 7.93
C CYS A 185 -0.96 7.78 9.18
N PRO A 186 0.00 7.63 10.12
CA PRO A 186 -0.17 6.88 11.36
C PRO A 186 -1.40 7.29 12.15
N ARG A 187 -1.63 8.60 12.31
CA ARG A 187 -2.78 9.13 13.06
C ARG A 187 -4.12 8.74 12.41
N LEU A 188 -4.20 8.72 11.08
CA LEU A 188 -5.41 8.26 10.37
C LEU A 188 -5.64 6.77 10.56
N CYS A 189 -4.58 5.95 10.66
CA CYS A 189 -4.73 4.52 10.94
C CYS A 189 -5.38 4.30 12.30
N VAL A 190 -4.95 5.07 13.30
CA VAL A 190 -5.52 5.03 14.65
C VAL A 190 -6.97 5.51 14.65
N GLN A 191 -7.28 6.61 13.97
CA GLN A 191 -8.67 7.08 13.88
C GLN A 191 -9.59 6.08 13.16
N ARG A 192 -9.07 5.32 12.18
CA ARG A 192 -9.82 4.22 11.57
C ARG A 192 -10.13 3.12 12.59
N ILE A 193 -9.17 2.73 13.43
CA ILE A 193 -9.38 1.75 14.50
C ILE A 193 -10.43 2.26 15.50
N GLN A 194 -10.35 3.54 15.88
CA GLN A 194 -11.32 4.17 16.78
C GLN A 194 -12.72 4.22 16.17
N ALA A 195 -12.84 4.51 14.88
CA ALA A 195 -14.12 4.46 14.19
C ALA A 195 -14.72 3.05 14.16
N ASP A 196 -13.88 2.02 13.99
CA ASP A 196 -14.29 0.61 14.06
C ASP A 196 -14.78 0.23 15.47
N LEU A 197 -14.09 0.68 16.53
CA LEU A 197 -14.53 0.49 17.91
C LEU A 197 -15.86 1.21 18.19
N HIS A 198 -15.96 2.48 17.77
CA HIS A 198 -17.17 3.29 17.95
C HIS A 198 -18.39 2.67 17.27
N ILE A 199 -18.28 2.25 16.00
CA ILE A 199 -19.39 1.64 15.27
C ILE A 199 -19.79 0.26 15.84
N THR A 200 -18.85 -0.43 16.48
CA THR A 200 -19.09 -1.71 17.15
C THR A 200 -19.89 -1.50 18.44
N ALA A 201 -19.54 -0.48 19.23
CA ALA A 201 -20.26 -0.14 20.45
C ALA A 201 -21.62 0.52 20.19
N THR A 202 -21.69 1.41 19.20
CA THR A 202 -22.89 2.17 18.83
C THR A 202 -23.12 2.06 17.32
N PRO A 203 -23.87 1.05 16.86
CA PRO A 203 -24.17 0.88 15.43
C PRO A 203 -24.86 2.11 14.84
N GLY A 204 -24.42 2.55 13.67
CA GLY A 204 -24.88 3.78 13.05
C GLY A 204 -24.24 4.06 11.69
N ASN A 205 -23.91 5.33 11.44
CA ASN A 205 -23.22 5.71 10.20
C ASN A 205 -21.76 5.20 10.22
N ARG A 206 -21.38 4.42 9.21
CA ARG A 206 -20.02 3.90 9.04
C ARG A 206 -19.06 4.91 8.43
N ASP A 207 -19.58 5.99 7.84
CA ASP A 207 -18.77 7.07 7.33
C ASP A 207 -18.40 7.96 8.53
N TRP A 208 -17.12 7.97 8.88
CA TRP A 208 -16.56 8.73 9.99
C TRP A 208 -15.76 9.92 9.49
N ASP A 209 -15.70 10.94 10.33
CA ASP A 209 -15.00 12.19 10.06
C ASP A 209 -13.69 12.24 10.84
N LEU A 210 -12.76 13.05 10.36
CA LEU A 210 -11.47 13.26 10.99
C LEU A 210 -11.57 14.20 12.19
N THR A 211 -10.60 14.11 13.10
CA THR A 211 -10.44 15.06 14.20
C THR A 211 -10.16 16.48 13.70
N GLN A 212 -10.53 17.50 14.49
CA GLN A 212 -10.60 18.89 14.04
C GLN A 212 -9.26 19.48 13.55
N ASP A 213 -8.16 19.04 14.13
CA ASP A 213 -6.77 19.40 13.82
C ASP A 213 -6.33 18.96 12.42
N ILE A 214 -6.84 17.81 11.94
CA ILE A 214 -6.51 17.27 10.61
C ILE A 214 -7.63 17.48 9.57
N ARG A 215 -8.87 17.68 10.00
CA ARG A 215 -10.04 17.76 9.11
C ARG A 215 -9.89 18.83 8.02
N PRO A 216 -10.29 18.55 6.77
CA PRO A 216 -10.30 19.55 5.71
C PRO A 216 -11.18 20.76 6.08
N ALA A 217 -10.85 21.93 5.51
CA ALA A 217 -11.62 23.15 5.76
C ALA A 217 -13.08 23.09 5.27
N ALA A 218 -13.35 22.24 4.26
CA ALA A 218 -14.68 21.97 3.75
C ALA A 218 -14.77 20.52 3.27
N GLY A 219 -15.93 19.89 3.50
CA GLY A 219 -16.23 18.52 3.10
C GLY A 219 -15.84 17.46 4.13
N LEU A 220 -16.24 16.22 3.85
CA LEU A 220 -15.82 15.03 4.59
C LEU A 220 -14.53 14.47 3.98
N PRO A 221 -13.69 13.77 4.77
CA PRO A 221 -12.62 12.93 4.23
C PRO A 221 -13.19 12.00 3.15
N THR A 222 -12.42 11.83 2.08
CA THR A 222 -12.79 10.93 0.98
C THR A 222 -11.89 9.70 0.98
N ARG A 223 -12.27 8.68 0.20
CA ARG A 223 -11.44 7.49 -0.08
C ARG A 223 -10.09 7.80 -0.72
N ASN A 224 -9.84 9.05 -1.11
CA ASN A 224 -8.56 9.46 -1.69
C ASN A 224 -7.45 9.54 -0.62
N LEU A 225 -7.79 9.62 0.66
CA LEU A 225 -6.80 9.52 1.74
C LEU A 225 -6.46 8.03 1.93
N LEU A 226 -5.20 7.63 1.76
CA LEU A 226 -4.82 6.21 1.59
C LEU A 226 -5.35 5.26 2.67
N VAL A 227 -5.48 5.73 3.89
CA VAL A 227 -5.88 4.93 5.05
C VAL A 227 -7.38 4.98 5.31
N TRP A 228 -8.08 6.00 4.81
CA TRP A 228 -9.50 6.21 5.10
C TRP A 228 -10.34 5.13 4.43
N ALA A 229 -11.14 4.44 5.24
CA ALA A 229 -12.14 3.48 4.79
C ALA A 229 -13.34 3.56 5.72
N ARG A 230 -14.52 3.12 5.25
CA ARG A 230 -15.71 3.05 6.09
C ARG A 230 -15.46 2.15 7.29
N ALA A 231 -15.99 2.53 8.45
CA ALA A 231 -15.84 1.75 9.67
C ALA A 231 -16.46 0.35 9.52
N ALA A 232 -15.78 -0.64 10.08
CA ALA A 232 -16.20 -2.02 10.14
C ALA A 232 -16.63 -2.40 11.56
N THR A 233 -17.63 -3.28 11.65
CA THR A 233 -18.01 -3.88 12.94
C THR A 233 -17.01 -4.97 13.30
N LEU A 234 -16.50 -4.91 14.52
CA LEU A 234 -15.50 -5.82 15.05
C LEU A 234 -16.14 -6.99 15.81
N THR A 235 -15.40 -8.10 15.93
CA THR A 235 -15.73 -9.21 16.83
C THR A 235 -15.34 -8.87 18.27
N ASN A 236 -15.91 -9.56 19.26
CA ASN A 236 -15.51 -9.38 20.66
C ASN A 236 -14.02 -9.67 20.89
N ASP A 237 -13.46 -10.67 20.20
CA ASP A 237 -12.05 -11.01 20.30
C ASP A 237 -11.15 -9.90 19.71
N GLN A 238 -11.58 -9.27 18.62
CA GLN A 238 -10.89 -8.10 18.03
C GLN A 238 -10.93 -6.89 18.96
N VAL A 239 -12.06 -6.62 19.59
CA VAL A 239 -12.20 -5.54 20.58
C VAL A 239 -11.25 -5.80 21.75
N ALA A 240 -11.29 -7.01 22.34
CA ALA A 240 -10.42 -7.37 23.45
C ALA A 240 -8.92 -7.28 23.09
N PHE A 241 -8.54 -7.68 21.87
CA PHE A 241 -7.17 -7.52 21.38
C PHE A 241 -6.76 -6.05 21.31
N LEU A 242 -7.59 -5.18 20.73
CA LEU A 242 -7.32 -3.75 20.60
C LEU A 242 -7.25 -3.04 21.97
N GLU A 243 -8.14 -3.38 22.88
CA GLU A 243 -8.13 -2.87 24.26
C GLU A 243 -6.86 -3.30 25.00
N SER A 244 -6.39 -4.54 24.78
CA SER A 244 -5.14 -5.02 25.39
C SER A 244 -3.88 -4.38 24.83
N ALA A 245 -3.95 -3.88 23.60
CA ALA A 245 -2.85 -3.20 22.91
C ALA A 245 -2.78 -1.70 23.24
N ASP A 246 -3.70 -1.19 24.07
CA ASP A 246 -3.79 0.21 24.50
C ASP A 246 -3.79 1.22 23.34
N VAL A 247 -4.43 0.88 22.22
CA VAL A 247 -4.57 1.78 21.07
C VAL A 247 -5.70 2.78 21.35
N MET A 248 -5.45 3.70 22.29
CA MET A 248 -6.42 4.69 22.78
C MET A 248 -6.10 6.12 22.28
N GLU A 249 -7.09 7.02 22.37
CA GLU A 249 -7.02 8.39 21.81
C GLU A 249 -5.98 9.28 22.49
N ASP A 250 -5.71 9.02 23.77
CA ASP A 250 -4.81 9.73 24.68
C ASP A 250 -3.32 9.40 24.50
N GLN A 251 -3.00 8.29 23.83
CA GLN A 251 -1.62 7.86 23.54
C GLN A 251 -0.96 8.65 22.40
N PHE A 252 -1.72 9.48 21.68
CA PHE A 252 -1.17 10.45 20.73
C PHE A 252 -1.49 11.84 21.26
N PRO A 253 -0.50 12.72 21.48
CA PRO A 253 -0.72 14.00 22.12
C PRO A 253 -1.70 14.86 21.30
N THR A 254 -2.97 14.84 21.70
CA THR A 254 -3.96 15.84 21.32
C THR A 254 -3.65 17.06 22.16
N SER A 255 -2.99 18.03 21.52
CA SER A 255 -2.77 19.37 22.08
C SER A 255 -4.09 20.01 22.50
#